data_AF-A0A9X3NBD9-F1
#
_entry.id   AF-A0A9X3NBD9-F1
#
_cell.length_a   1.000
_cell.length_b   1.000
_cell.length_c   1.000
_cell.angle_alpha   90.00
_cell.angle_beta   90.00
_cell.angle_gamma   90.00
#
_symmetry.space_group_name_H-M   'P 1'
#
loop_
_entity.id
_entity.type
_entity.pdbx_description
1 polymer ?
#
loop_
_entity_poly.entity_id
_entity_poly.type
_entity_poly.pdbx_seq_one_letter_code
_entity_poly.pdbx_strand_id
1 'polypeptide(L)'
;MRQSIVIVTKDRPELLADTLASLAACALRSAEVLVVDASEGSESRDAVSAATAAHPALELRHLGSAPGLCRQRNYGLDEAQGEIVVYVDDDVLLEPDAFEQLLEPFEDPGVVGATGKIIEGSPRRLSLKHSRLRRWLPGAGAQGTMTRSGYPNRLWSVDEQHTVETMSGCFMAARIQDARATRFDERLEAPNGYAFLDDEDFAYRLSRRGRLIYTPKAQLVHRNTGFSTSRAREFNRRLVVRRHYTLEKSFSDRRGAHAHWWAMMAITVVHRVVNADWQGARGLLDGLWDVARRRTL
;
A
#
# COMPACT_ATOMS: atom_id res chain seq x y z
N MET A 1 -19.21 -14.04 5.63
CA MET A 1 -18.55 -13.16 4.66
C MET A 1 -17.47 -13.97 3.96
N ARG A 2 -17.66 -14.31 2.68
CA ARG A 2 -16.62 -14.94 1.85
C ARG A 2 -15.57 -13.88 1.49
N GLN A 3 -14.29 -14.23 1.49
CA GLN A 3 -13.20 -13.33 1.11
C GLN A 3 -12.47 -13.80 -0.16
N SER A 4 -11.99 -12.86 -0.97
CA SER A 4 -11.05 -13.12 -2.06
C SER A 4 -9.70 -12.51 -1.72
N ILE A 5 -8.69 -13.35 -1.56
CA ILE A 5 -7.34 -12.94 -1.22
C ILE A 5 -6.57 -12.78 -2.52
N VAL A 6 -6.16 -11.56 -2.84
CA VAL A 6 -5.43 -11.23 -4.06
C VAL A 6 -3.96 -11.05 -3.71
N ILE A 7 -3.12 -11.95 -4.22
CA ILE A 7 -1.67 -11.88 -4.12
C ILE A 7 -1.12 -11.53 -5.50
N VAL A 8 -0.37 -10.45 -5.59
CA VAL A 8 0.27 -10.01 -6.83
C VAL A 8 1.75 -10.35 -6.77
N THR A 9 2.28 -10.94 -7.84
CA THR A 9 3.67 -11.39 -7.87
C THR A 9 4.30 -11.21 -9.24
N LYS A 10 5.64 -11.11 -9.26
CA LYS A 10 6.46 -11.08 -10.47
C LYS A 10 7.88 -11.50 -10.14
N ASP A 11 8.34 -12.59 -10.73
CA ASP A 11 9.71 -13.11 -10.64
C ASP A 11 10.17 -13.36 -9.19
N ARG A 12 9.27 -13.83 -8.31
CA ARG A 12 9.52 -14.05 -6.87
C ARG A 12 8.94 -15.38 -6.32
N PRO A 13 9.24 -16.52 -6.96
CA PRO A 13 8.62 -17.80 -6.60
C PRO A 13 8.87 -18.22 -5.15
N GLU A 14 10.07 -17.97 -4.61
CA GLU A 14 10.43 -18.37 -3.23
C GLU A 14 9.67 -17.56 -2.17
N LEU A 15 9.57 -16.24 -2.37
CA LEU A 15 8.83 -15.36 -1.45
C LEU A 15 7.34 -15.68 -1.49
N LEU A 16 6.81 -15.90 -2.71
CA LEU A 16 5.43 -16.33 -2.91
C LEU A 16 5.16 -17.65 -2.17
N ALA A 17 6.04 -18.65 -2.30
CA ALA A 17 5.89 -19.93 -1.63
C ALA A 17 5.81 -19.78 -0.10
N ASP A 18 6.69 -18.97 0.49
CA ASP A 18 6.68 -18.68 1.92
C ASP A 18 5.39 -17.96 2.36
N THR A 19 4.93 -16.98 1.57
CA THR A 19 3.68 -16.28 1.82
C THR A 19 2.49 -17.24 1.79
N LEU A 20 2.41 -18.11 0.77
CA LEU A 20 1.35 -19.11 0.64
C LEU A 20 1.35 -20.13 1.78
N ALA A 21 2.54 -20.56 2.24
CA ALA A 21 2.66 -21.45 3.39
C ALA A 21 2.16 -20.78 4.68
N SER A 22 2.50 -19.50 4.91
CA SER A 22 1.99 -18.75 6.08
C SER A 22 0.48 -18.51 5.99
N LEU A 23 -0.04 -18.25 4.78
CA LEU A 23 -1.46 -18.09 4.52
C LEU A 23 -2.24 -19.37 4.81
N ALA A 24 -1.68 -20.53 4.45
CA ALA A 24 -2.30 -21.83 4.72
C ALA A 24 -2.39 -22.17 6.21
N ALA A 25 -1.53 -21.58 7.04
CA ALA A 25 -1.58 -21.71 8.50
C ALA A 25 -2.61 -20.76 9.15
N CYS A 26 -3.16 -19.81 8.41
CA CYS A 26 -4.14 -18.86 8.94
C CYS A 26 -5.52 -19.51 9.15
N ALA A 27 -6.24 -19.06 10.17
CA ALA A 27 -7.65 -19.35 10.37
C ALA A 27 -8.51 -18.60 9.34
N LEU A 28 -8.54 -19.10 8.11
CA LEU A 28 -9.36 -18.54 7.03
C LEU A 28 -10.81 -19.00 7.19
N ARG A 29 -11.76 -18.09 6.95
CA ARG A 29 -13.17 -18.45 6.70
C ARG A 29 -13.30 -19.01 5.27
N SER A 30 -14.51 -18.98 4.68
CA SER A 30 -14.68 -19.24 3.25
C SER A 30 -13.85 -18.24 2.43
N ALA A 31 -12.80 -18.73 1.77
CA ALA A 31 -11.83 -17.90 1.06
C ALA A 31 -11.42 -18.55 -0.27
N GLU A 32 -11.29 -17.72 -1.31
CA GLU A 32 -10.49 -18.05 -2.49
C GLU A 32 -9.19 -17.24 -2.47
N VAL A 33 -8.13 -17.80 -3.05
CA VAL A 33 -6.82 -17.16 -3.19
C VAL A 33 -6.51 -17.01 -4.67
N LEU A 34 -6.37 -15.77 -5.11
CA LEU A 34 -6.06 -15.37 -6.48
C LEU A 34 -4.61 -14.91 -6.53
N VAL A 35 -3.74 -15.74 -7.09
CA VAL A 35 -2.35 -15.37 -7.37
C VAL A 35 -2.27 -14.78 -8.77
N VAL A 36 -2.14 -13.46 -8.85
CA VAL A 36 -2.03 -12.70 -10.09
C VAL A 36 -0.56 -12.50 -10.44
N ASP A 37 -0.10 -13.26 -11.41
CA ASP A 37 1.31 -13.44 -11.73
C ASP A 37 1.68 -12.74 -13.05
N ALA A 38 2.74 -11.94 -13.02
CA ALA A 38 3.31 -11.27 -14.18
C ALA A 38 4.73 -11.76 -14.52
N SER A 39 5.11 -12.92 -13.99
CA SER A 39 6.37 -13.61 -14.31
C SER A 39 6.30 -14.19 -15.73
N GLU A 40 7.42 -14.17 -16.45
CA GLU A 40 7.51 -14.83 -17.77
C GLU A 40 7.78 -16.33 -17.64
N GLY A 41 8.45 -16.75 -16.55
CA GLY A 41 8.79 -18.14 -16.26
C GLY A 41 7.67 -18.95 -15.61
N SER A 42 7.91 -20.25 -15.42
CA SER A 42 6.94 -21.16 -14.77
C SER A 42 7.06 -21.21 -13.26
N GLU A 43 8.15 -20.70 -12.68
CA GLU A 43 8.53 -20.94 -11.29
C GLU A 43 7.44 -20.47 -10.29
N SER A 44 6.81 -19.33 -10.55
CA SER A 44 5.69 -18.80 -9.74
C SER A 44 4.44 -19.69 -9.86
N ARG A 45 4.14 -20.23 -11.04
CA ARG A 45 3.06 -21.20 -11.25
C ARG A 45 3.36 -22.54 -10.58
N ASP A 46 4.62 -22.96 -10.60
CA ASP A 46 5.07 -24.20 -9.96
C ASP A 46 4.96 -24.09 -8.44
N ALA A 47 5.33 -22.93 -7.86
CA ALA A 47 5.12 -22.62 -6.44
C ALA A 47 3.63 -22.67 -6.04
N VAL A 48 2.75 -22.09 -6.86
CA VAL A 48 1.29 -22.19 -6.69
C VAL A 48 0.82 -23.64 -6.74
N SER A 49 1.27 -24.42 -7.72
CA SER A 49 0.87 -25.82 -7.88
C SER A 49 1.30 -26.67 -6.69
N ALA A 50 2.52 -26.44 -6.18
CA ALA A 50 3.02 -27.08 -4.97
C ALA A 50 2.19 -26.72 -3.72
N ALA A 51 1.82 -25.44 -3.57
CA ALA A 51 0.97 -24.99 -2.47
C ALA A 51 -0.44 -25.62 -2.54
N THR A 52 -1.05 -25.71 -3.72
CA THR A 52 -2.34 -26.39 -3.92
C THR A 52 -2.27 -27.87 -3.53
N ALA A 53 -1.18 -28.56 -3.87
CA ALA A 53 -0.99 -29.97 -3.50
C ALA A 53 -0.78 -30.15 -1.99
N ALA A 54 -0.05 -29.24 -1.34
CA ALA A 54 0.21 -29.28 0.09
C ALA A 54 -1.02 -28.88 0.94
N HIS A 55 -1.87 -28.00 0.41
CA HIS A 55 -2.99 -27.38 1.11
C HIS A 55 -4.29 -27.44 0.29
N PRO A 56 -4.85 -28.63 0.02
CA PRO A 56 -6.01 -28.81 -0.86
C PRO A 56 -7.30 -28.14 -0.34
N ALA A 57 -7.33 -27.72 0.92
CA ALA A 57 -8.43 -26.95 1.49
C ALA A 57 -8.43 -25.46 1.06
N LEU A 58 -7.31 -24.94 0.55
CA LEU A 58 -7.23 -23.60 -0.02
C LEU A 58 -7.73 -23.63 -1.47
N GLU A 59 -8.76 -22.85 -1.77
CA GLU A 59 -9.23 -22.63 -3.15
C GLU A 59 -8.26 -21.67 -3.85
N LEU A 60 -7.14 -22.19 -4.35
CA LEU A 60 -6.06 -21.40 -4.92
C LEU A 60 -6.06 -21.42 -6.45
N ARG A 61 -6.03 -20.23 -7.06
CA ARG A 61 -6.11 -20.01 -8.51
C ARG A 61 -4.91 -19.19 -8.97
N HIS A 62 -4.20 -19.68 -9.99
CA HIS A 62 -3.15 -18.95 -10.70
C HIS A 62 -3.74 -18.17 -11.87
N LEU A 63 -3.43 -16.89 -11.98
CA LEU A 63 -3.92 -15.99 -13.03
C LEU A 63 -2.73 -15.30 -13.69
N GLY A 64 -2.48 -15.58 -14.96
CA GLY A 64 -1.46 -14.88 -15.74
C GLY A 64 -1.90 -13.45 -16.09
N SER A 65 -0.96 -12.50 -16.03
CA SER A 65 -1.23 -11.07 -16.21
C SER A 65 -0.05 -10.31 -16.83
N ALA A 66 -0.32 -9.12 -17.36
CA ALA A 66 0.73 -8.18 -17.75
C ALA A 66 1.35 -7.50 -16.52
N PRO A 67 2.64 -7.10 -16.56
CA PRO A 67 3.29 -6.47 -15.42
C PRO A 67 2.66 -5.11 -15.07
N GLY A 68 2.41 -4.91 -13.77
CA GLY A 68 1.91 -3.65 -13.21
C GLY A 68 1.21 -3.87 -11.89
N LEU A 69 1.69 -3.26 -10.80
CA LEU A 69 1.15 -3.51 -9.46
C LEU A 69 -0.34 -3.14 -9.35
N CYS A 70 -0.73 -1.98 -9.87
CA CYS A 70 -2.13 -1.54 -9.85
C CYS A 70 -2.98 -2.38 -10.81
N ARG A 71 -2.47 -2.70 -12.00
CA ARG A 71 -3.12 -3.58 -12.99
C ARG A 71 -3.38 -4.96 -12.43
N GLN A 72 -2.39 -5.58 -11.81
CA GLN A 72 -2.51 -6.90 -11.20
C GLN A 72 -3.53 -6.89 -10.05
N ARG A 73 -3.50 -5.86 -9.18
CA ARG A 73 -4.50 -5.69 -8.11
C ARG A 73 -5.92 -5.48 -8.68
N ASN A 74 -6.06 -4.70 -9.74
CA ASN A 74 -7.32 -4.47 -10.43
C ASN A 74 -7.83 -5.74 -11.14
N TYR A 75 -6.95 -6.51 -11.75
CA TYR A 75 -7.32 -7.77 -12.40
C TYR A 75 -7.79 -8.80 -11.37
N GLY A 76 -7.06 -8.95 -10.25
CA GLY A 76 -7.52 -9.79 -9.14
C GLY A 76 -8.86 -9.32 -8.55
N LEU A 77 -9.13 -8.01 -8.51
CA LEU A 77 -10.41 -7.45 -8.08
C LEU A 77 -11.58 -7.78 -9.03
N ASP A 78 -11.32 -7.80 -10.34
CA ASP A 78 -12.32 -8.17 -11.33
C ASP A 78 -12.67 -9.67 -11.23
N GLU A 79 -11.67 -10.51 -10.93
CA GLU A 79 -11.81 -11.97 -10.78
C GLU A 79 -12.37 -12.42 -9.41
N ALA A 80 -12.36 -11.52 -8.42
CA ALA A 80 -12.80 -11.80 -7.06
C ALA A 80 -14.32 -12.05 -6.96
N GLN A 81 -14.69 -13.12 -6.25
CA GLN A 81 -16.07 -13.56 -6.02
C GLN A 81 -16.53 -13.38 -4.56
N GLY A 82 -15.62 -13.02 -3.66
CA GLY A 82 -15.88 -12.74 -2.25
C GLY A 82 -16.60 -11.42 -2.02
N GLU A 83 -17.23 -11.28 -0.86
CA GLU A 83 -17.86 -10.03 -0.42
C GLU A 83 -16.82 -9.00 0.03
N ILE A 84 -15.63 -9.48 0.43
CA ILE A 84 -14.47 -8.70 0.84
C ILE A 84 -13.29 -9.13 -0.02
N VAL A 85 -12.55 -8.15 -0.54
CA VAL A 85 -11.25 -8.38 -1.18
C VAL A 85 -10.15 -8.07 -0.17
N VAL A 86 -9.14 -8.94 -0.06
CA VAL A 86 -7.96 -8.73 0.78
C VAL A 86 -6.73 -8.76 -0.11
N TYR A 87 -6.03 -7.63 -0.21
CA TYR A 87 -4.75 -7.53 -0.92
C TYR A 87 -3.60 -7.89 0.02
N VAL A 88 -2.75 -8.80 -0.43
CA VAL A 88 -1.58 -9.29 0.30
C VAL A 88 -0.38 -9.26 -0.65
N ASP A 89 0.75 -8.72 -0.21
CA ASP A 89 1.98 -8.76 -1.02
C ASP A 89 2.63 -10.16 -0.96
N ASP A 90 3.49 -10.48 -1.93
CA ASP A 90 4.12 -11.80 -2.06
C ASP A 90 5.31 -12.04 -1.12
N ASP A 91 5.65 -11.10 -0.25
CA ASP A 91 6.80 -11.18 0.66
C ASP A 91 6.42 -10.89 2.12
N VAL A 92 5.27 -11.41 2.55
CA VAL A 92 4.79 -11.32 3.93
C VAL A 92 4.72 -12.68 4.63
N LEU A 93 4.81 -12.67 5.94
CA LEU A 93 4.51 -13.81 6.81
C LEU A 93 3.35 -13.43 7.72
N LEU A 94 2.22 -14.11 7.58
CA LEU A 94 0.99 -13.81 8.30
C LEU A 94 0.95 -14.52 9.66
N GLU A 95 0.46 -13.84 10.69
CA GLU A 95 0.14 -14.51 11.96
C GLU A 95 -1.12 -15.39 11.80
N PRO A 96 -1.25 -16.51 12.53
CA PRO A 96 -2.36 -17.46 12.33
C PRO A 96 -3.76 -16.87 12.46
N ASP A 97 -3.96 -15.84 13.28
CA ASP A 97 -5.23 -15.16 13.49
C ASP A 97 -5.38 -13.87 12.65
N ALA A 98 -4.42 -13.54 11.80
CA ALA A 98 -4.36 -12.24 11.11
C ALA A 98 -5.63 -11.92 10.32
N PHE A 99 -6.21 -12.89 9.62
CA PHE A 99 -7.44 -12.70 8.84
C PHE A 99 -8.69 -12.61 9.72
N GLU A 100 -8.78 -13.39 10.80
CA GLU A 100 -9.89 -13.29 11.74
C GLU A 100 -9.94 -11.88 12.34
N GLN A 101 -8.80 -11.37 12.81
CA GLN A 101 -8.67 -10.03 13.37
C GLN A 101 -8.89 -8.94 12.31
N LEU A 102 -8.43 -9.14 11.07
CA LEU A 102 -8.62 -8.17 9.98
C LEU A 102 -10.09 -8.04 9.57
N LEU A 103 -10.85 -9.13 9.65
CA LEU A 103 -12.24 -9.17 9.21
C LEU A 103 -13.25 -8.76 10.29
N GLU A 104 -12.90 -8.83 11.57
CA GLU A 104 -13.76 -8.41 12.70
C GLU A 104 -14.43 -7.04 12.47
N PRO A 105 -13.72 -5.97 12.02
CA PRO A 105 -14.34 -4.66 11.84
C PRO A 105 -15.48 -4.62 10.81
N PHE A 106 -15.56 -5.58 9.88
CA PHE A 106 -16.60 -5.61 8.85
C PHE A 106 -17.97 -6.11 9.37
N GLU A 107 -18.06 -6.54 10.64
CA GLU A 107 -19.36 -6.74 11.31
C GLU A 107 -20.17 -5.43 11.36
N ASP A 108 -19.49 -4.29 11.38
CA ASP A 108 -20.08 -2.97 11.22
C ASP A 108 -20.29 -2.63 9.73
N PRO A 109 -21.54 -2.45 9.25
CA PRO A 109 -21.81 -2.11 7.84
C PRO A 109 -21.17 -0.79 7.39
N GLY A 110 -20.87 0.13 8.32
CA GLY A 110 -20.23 1.42 8.03
C GLY A 110 -18.71 1.35 7.84
N VAL A 111 -18.09 0.19 8.09
CA VAL A 111 -16.68 -0.06 7.79
C VAL A 111 -16.58 -0.61 6.37
N VAL A 112 -15.80 0.06 5.53
CA VAL A 112 -15.60 -0.29 4.12
C VAL A 112 -14.20 -0.83 3.84
N GLY A 113 -13.27 -0.70 4.78
CA GLY A 113 -11.94 -1.30 4.69
C GLY A 113 -11.26 -1.47 6.03
N ALA A 114 -10.25 -2.33 6.06
CA ALA A 114 -9.44 -2.57 7.25
C ALA A 114 -7.98 -2.89 6.88
N THR A 115 -7.06 -2.66 7.81
CA THR A 115 -5.64 -2.98 7.66
C THR A 115 -5.05 -3.40 9.00
N GLY A 116 -3.88 -4.04 8.98
CA GLY A 116 -3.24 -4.61 10.16
C GLY A 116 -1.94 -3.92 10.57
N LYS A 117 -1.35 -4.42 11.66
CA LYS A 117 -0.03 -4.03 12.14
C LYS A 117 1.05 -4.76 11.35
N ILE A 118 1.85 -3.97 10.64
CA ILE A 118 2.98 -4.44 9.85
C ILE A 118 4.25 -4.44 10.72
N ILE A 119 4.84 -5.61 10.91
CA ILE A 119 6.10 -5.81 11.62
C ILE A 119 7.22 -5.80 10.59
N GLU A 120 8.07 -4.77 10.61
CA GLU A 120 9.22 -4.67 9.71
C GLU A 120 10.50 -5.12 10.43
N GLY A 121 11.24 -6.06 9.83
CA GLY A 121 12.51 -6.57 10.39
C GLY A 121 13.67 -5.55 10.40
N SER A 122 13.55 -4.48 9.61
CA SER A 122 14.45 -3.34 9.64
C SER A 122 13.61 -2.08 9.59
N PRO A 123 13.51 -1.32 10.69
CA PRO A 123 12.84 -0.04 10.64
C PRO A 123 13.61 0.90 9.71
N ARG A 124 13.19 1.04 8.44
CA ARG A 124 13.59 2.17 7.58
C ARG A 124 12.88 3.43 8.06
N ARG A 125 13.07 3.76 9.33
CA ARG A 125 12.44 4.90 9.98
C ARG A 125 13.19 6.15 9.56
N LEU A 126 12.53 6.99 8.76
CA LEU A 126 12.70 8.43 8.95
C LEU A 126 12.08 8.78 10.31
N SER A 127 12.79 8.46 11.40
CA SER A 127 12.33 8.68 12.77
C SER A 127 12.48 10.16 13.11
N LEU A 128 11.49 10.96 12.72
CA LEU A 128 11.27 12.26 13.35
C LEU A 128 10.66 12.09 14.76
N LYS A 129 10.64 10.88 15.35
CA LYS A 129 10.05 10.60 16.68
C LYS A 129 10.60 11.52 17.77
N HIS A 130 11.85 11.96 17.62
CA HIS A 130 12.52 12.89 18.56
C HIS A 130 12.77 14.29 17.98
N SER A 131 12.31 14.57 16.75
CA SER A 131 12.56 15.87 16.12
C SER A 131 11.55 16.91 16.60
N ARG A 132 12.02 17.87 17.39
CA ARG A 132 11.24 19.05 17.82
C ARG A 132 10.71 19.87 16.62
N LEU A 133 11.34 19.78 15.45
CA LEU A 133 10.87 20.43 14.22
C LEU A 133 9.54 19.87 13.71
N ARG A 134 9.16 18.64 14.07
CA ARG A 134 7.90 18.04 13.60
C ARG A 134 6.66 18.82 14.04
N ARG A 135 6.72 19.47 15.20
CA ARG A 135 5.62 20.31 15.74
C ARG A 135 5.42 21.60 14.93
N TRP A 136 6.43 21.97 14.13
CA TRP A 136 6.44 23.15 13.26
C TRP A 136 6.18 22.81 11.79
N LEU A 137 6.09 21.52 11.43
CA LEU A 137 5.61 21.10 10.11
C LEU A 137 4.11 21.41 10.05
N PRO A 138 3.65 22.23 9.08
CA PRO A 138 2.22 22.34 8.84
C PRO A 138 1.69 20.94 8.51
N GLY A 139 0.72 20.45 9.29
CA GLY A 139 0.30 19.04 9.27
C GLY A 139 -0.24 18.52 10.60
N ALA A 140 -0.85 19.38 11.42
CA ALA A 140 -1.44 19.05 12.72
C ALA A 140 -2.80 18.35 12.56
N GLY A 141 -2.81 17.13 12.00
CA GLY A 141 -3.98 16.25 11.98
C GLY A 141 -3.87 15.15 13.04
N ALA A 142 -4.99 14.47 13.29
CA ALA A 142 -4.98 13.27 14.12
C ALA A 142 -4.12 12.18 13.46
N GLN A 143 -3.56 11.28 14.26
CA GLN A 143 -2.88 10.11 13.73
C GLN A 143 -3.84 9.27 12.86
N GLY A 144 -3.31 8.62 11.84
CA GLY A 144 -4.10 7.82 10.90
C GLY A 144 -4.82 8.63 9.82
N THR A 145 -4.85 9.97 9.89
CA THR A 145 -5.51 10.81 8.88
C THR A 145 -4.53 11.29 7.80
N MET A 146 -5.05 11.81 6.71
CA MET A 146 -4.30 12.51 5.67
C MET A 146 -4.25 14.01 5.99
N THR A 147 -3.11 14.67 5.76
CA THR A 147 -3.02 16.13 5.83
C THR A 147 -3.79 16.77 4.67
N ARG A 148 -4.06 18.08 4.77
CA ARG A 148 -4.66 18.87 3.67
C ARG A 148 -3.84 18.87 2.37
N SER A 149 -2.59 18.41 2.42
CA SER A 149 -1.65 18.36 1.31
C SER A 149 -1.38 16.94 0.81
N GLY A 150 -2.17 15.95 1.27
CA GLY A 150 -2.03 14.57 0.83
C GLY A 150 -0.84 13.83 1.42
N TYR A 151 -0.41 14.15 2.64
CA TYR A 151 0.60 13.37 3.38
C TYR A 151 -0.03 12.62 4.55
N PRO A 152 0.30 11.33 4.77
CA PRO A 152 -0.28 10.57 5.86
C PRO A 152 0.30 10.98 7.22
N ASN A 153 -0.57 11.19 8.20
CA ASN A 153 -0.22 11.28 9.61
C ASN A 153 -0.03 9.88 10.17
N ARG A 154 1.21 9.53 10.46
CA ARG A 154 1.55 8.21 11.02
C ARG A 154 0.88 7.94 12.37
N LEU A 155 0.53 6.68 12.57
CA LEU A 155 0.12 6.13 13.87
C LEU A 155 1.29 6.16 14.87
N TRP A 156 1.00 6.61 16.08
CA TRP A 156 1.92 6.58 17.22
C TRP A 156 1.52 5.49 18.21
N SER A 157 0.23 5.39 18.55
CA SER A 157 -0.30 4.29 19.36
C SER A 157 -0.65 3.11 18.47
N VAL A 158 0.39 2.45 17.95
CA VAL A 158 0.28 1.30 17.04
C VAL A 158 -0.28 0.03 17.69
N ASP A 159 -0.49 0.03 18.99
CA ASP A 159 -1.08 -1.09 19.73
C ASP A 159 -2.59 -0.85 20.03
N GLU A 160 -3.13 0.27 19.56
CA GLU A 160 -4.54 0.65 19.69
C GLU A 160 -5.24 0.58 18.34
N GLN A 161 -6.54 0.31 18.35
CA GLN A 161 -7.37 0.38 17.15
C GLN A 161 -7.65 1.84 16.79
N HIS A 162 -7.54 2.18 15.49
CA HIS A 162 -7.77 3.54 15.01
C HIS A 162 -8.67 3.54 13.78
N THR A 163 -9.48 4.59 13.63
CA THR A 163 -10.03 4.94 12.31
C THR A 163 -8.93 5.63 11.51
N VAL A 164 -8.70 5.17 10.29
CA VAL A 164 -7.61 5.65 9.43
C VAL A 164 -8.14 6.10 8.06
N GLU A 165 -7.34 6.88 7.36
CA GLU A 165 -7.58 7.30 5.97
C GLU A 165 -6.55 6.70 5.00
N THR A 166 -5.58 5.94 5.52
CA THR A 166 -4.57 5.23 4.74
C THR A 166 -4.41 3.80 5.25
N MET A 167 -4.10 2.88 4.34
CA MET A 167 -3.78 1.49 4.65
C MET A 167 -2.41 1.14 4.05
N SER A 168 -1.74 0.11 4.58
CA SER A 168 -0.46 -0.35 4.03
C SER A 168 -0.71 -1.29 2.87
N GLY A 169 -0.05 -1.06 1.73
CA GLY A 169 -0.22 -1.84 0.50
C GLY A 169 -0.12 -3.35 0.65
N CYS A 170 0.69 -3.85 1.59
CA CYS A 170 0.91 -5.28 1.78
C CYS A 170 -0.21 -6.00 2.56
N PHE A 171 -1.17 -5.27 3.16
CA PHE A 171 -2.29 -5.87 3.89
C PHE A 171 -3.49 -4.93 3.96
N MET A 172 -4.39 -5.04 2.97
CA MET A 172 -5.57 -4.19 2.87
C MET A 172 -6.82 -5.03 2.61
N ALA A 173 -7.81 -4.95 3.47
CA ALA A 173 -9.15 -5.47 3.21
C ALA A 173 -10.09 -4.35 2.79
N ALA A 174 -11.01 -4.65 1.87
CA ALA A 174 -12.07 -3.73 1.45
C ALA A 174 -13.35 -4.48 1.09
N ARG A 175 -14.51 -3.88 1.35
CA ARG A 175 -15.78 -4.38 0.80
C ARG A 175 -15.70 -4.35 -0.72
N ILE A 176 -16.06 -5.45 -1.38
CA ILE A 176 -15.79 -5.61 -2.82
C ILE A 176 -16.48 -4.55 -3.66
N GLN A 177 -17.70 -4.14 -3.30
CA GLN A 177 -18.44 -3.09 -4.01
C GLN A 177 -17.72 -1.73 -3.94
N ASP A 178 -17.11 -1.40 -2.80
CA ASP A 178 -16.40 -0.14 -2.58
C ASP A 178 -15.02 -0.17 -3.21
N ALA A 179 -14.34 -1.32 -3.18
CA ALA A 179 -13.12 -1.56 -3.92
C ALA A 179 -13.33 -1.42 -5.43
N ARG A 180 -14.38 -2.01 -6.00
CA ARG A 180 -14.73 -1.91 -7.44
C ARG A 180 -15.09 -0.49 -7.87
N ALA A 181 -15.77 0.27 -7.02
CA ALA A 181 -16.05 1.68 -7.27
C ALA A 181 -14.80 2.57 -7.16
N THR A 182 -13.80 2.13 -6.39
CA THR A 182 -12.57 2.89 -6.14
C THR A 182 -11.50 2.58 -7.18
N ARG A 183 -11.14 1.29 -7.36
CA ARG A 183 -10.02 0.76 -8.17
C ARG A 183 -8.65 1.37 -7.85
N PHE A 184 -7.58 0.66 -8.14
CA PHE A 184 -6.22 1.24 -8.14
C PHE A 184 -6.03 2.11 -9.38
N ASP A 185 -5.32 3.22 -9.23
CA ASP A 185 -5.03 4.13 -10.34
C ASP A 185 -3.77 3.70 -11.08
N GLU A 186 -3.95 3.05 -12.22
CA GLU A 186 -2.87 2.52 -13.05
C GLU A 186 -1.91 3.59 -13.58
N ARG A 187 -2.28 4.88 -13.54
CA ARG A 187 -1.37 5.98 -13.88
C ARG A 187 -0.25 6.16 -12.85
N LEU A 188 -0.41 5.62 -11.64
CA LEU A 188 0.62 5.62 -10.61
C LEU A 188 1.69 4.55 -10.83
N GLU A 189 1.55 3.70 -11.84
CA GLU A 189 2.58 2.73 -12.19
C GLU A 189 3.78 3.39 -12.86
N ALA A 190 4.97 2.89 -12.56
CA ALA A 190 6.17 3.24 -13.29
C ALA A 190 6.28 2.36 -14.55
N PRO A 191 7.11 2.73 -15.54
CA PRO A 191 7.33 1.92 -16.73
C PRO A 191 7.79 0.47 -16.45
N ASN A 192 8.39 0.21 -15.30
CA ASN A 192 8.79 -1.13 -14.86
C ASN A 192 7.69 -1.88 -14.07
N GLY A 193 6.44 -1.39 -14.09
CA GLY A 193 5.30 -1.97 -13.39
C GLY A 193 5.23 -1.64 -11.90
N TYR A 194 6.26 -1.05 -11.30
CA TYR A 194 6.28 -0.71 -9.87
C TYR A 194 5.41 0.51 -9.57
N ALA A 195 4.51 0.41 -8.59
CA ALA A 195 3.75 1.55 -8.08
C ALA A 195 4.20 1.89 -6.65
N PHE A 196 4.08 3.18 -6.31
CA PHE A 196 4.20 3.64 -4.94
C PHE A 196 3.26 4.84 -4.78
N LEU A 197 2.69 5.00 -3.59
CA LEU A 197 1.52 5.84 -3.27
C LEU A 197 0.18 5.32 -3.82
N ASP A 198 0.16 4.17 -4.49
CA ASP A 198 -1.08 3.57 -5.00
C ASP A 198 -1.98 3.07 -3.87
N ASP A 199 -1.38 2.51 -2.82
CA ASP A 199 -2.05 2.13 -1.58
C ASP A 199 -2.61 3.35 -0.83
N GLU A 200 -1.81 4.41 -0.68
CA GLU A 200 -2.26 5.68 -0.07
C GLU A 200 -3.40 6.33 -0.86
N ASP A 201 -3.31 6.36 -2.21
CA ASP A 201 -4.36 6.91 -3.08
C ASP A 201 -5.64 6.06 -3.04
N PHE A 202 -5.51 4.73 -3.13
CA PHE A 202 -6.64 3.80 -3.03
C PHE A 202 -7.34 3.94 -1.68
N ALA A 203 -6.59 3.83 -0.58
CA ALA A 203 -7.13 3.90 0.77
C ALA A 203 -7.76 5.27 1.06
N TYR A 204 -7.13 6.38 0.66
CA TYR A 204 -7.71 7.70 0.89
C TYR A 204 -9.06 7.86 0.18
N ARG A 205 -9.16 7.43 -1.08
CA ARG A 205 -10.43 7.47 -1.84
C ARG A 205 -11.46 6.51 -1.26
N LEU A 206 -11.04 5.32 -0.82
CA LEU A 206 -11.92 4.36 -0.15
C LEU A 206 -12.48 4.93 1.17
N SER A 207 -11.66 5.67 1.94
CA SER A 207 -12.08 6.32 3.19
C SER A 207 -13.16 7.38 2.99
N ARG A 208 -13.35 7.89 1.77
CA ARG A 208 -14.45 8.82 1.45
C ARG A 208 -15.79 8.12 1.24
N ARG A 209 -15.79 6.78 1.20
CA ARG A 209 -16.97 5.94 1.03
C ARG A 209 -17.46 5.34 2.36
N GLY A 210 -16.60 5.29 3.37
CA GLY A 210 -16.91 4.78 4.70
C GLY A 210 -15.66 4.73 5.59
N ARG A 211 -15.80 4.19 6.80
CA ARG A 211 -14.68 4.10 7.75
C ARG A 211 -13.67 3.05 7.31
N LEU A 212 -12.38 3.36 7.47
CA LEU A 212 -11.31 2.37 7.45
C LEU A 212 -10.79 2.14 8.86
N ILE A 213 -10.55 0.89 9.23
CA ILE A 213 -10.12 0.53 10.58
C ILE A 213 -8.72 -0.09 10.53
N TYR A 214 -7.82 0.46 11.34
CA TYR A 214 -6.54 -0.16 11.66
C TYR A 214 -6.72 -1.09 12.86
N THR A 215 -6.45 -2.39 12.69
CA THR A 215 -6.57 -3.40 13.73
C THR A 215 -5.17 -3.87 14.17
N PRO A 216 -4.69 -3.50 15.37
CA PRO A 216 -3.33 -3.82 15.81
C PRO A 216 -3.09 -5.32 16.04
N LYS A 217 -4.16 -6.09 16.27
CA LYS A 217 -4.10 -7.54 16.46
C LYS A 217 -3.90 -8.30 15.16
N ALA A 218 -4.40 -7.77 14.04
CA ALA A 218 -4.18 -8.34 12.71
C ALA A 218 -2.73 -8.07 12.30
N GLN A 219 -1.86 -9.08 12.41
CA GLN A 219 -0.41 -8.90 12.34
C GLN A 219 0.22 -9.68 11.19
N LEU A 220 1.26 -9.10 10.61
CA LEU A 220 2.16 -9.79 9.70
C LEU A 220 3.57 -9.25 9.78
N VAL A 221 4.55 -10.04 9.36
CA VAL A 221 5.93 -9.61 9.12
C VAL A 221 6.10 -9.32 7.63
N HIS A 222 6.53 -8.11 7.29
CA HIS A 222 6.81 -7.72 5.90
C HIS A 222 8.31 -7.73 5.63
N ARG A 223 8.76 -8.58 4.70
CA ARG A 223 10.18 -8.76 4.39
C ARG A 223 10.74 -7.61 3.56
N ASN A 224 9.89 -6.81 2.89
CA ASN A 224 10.25 -5.55 2.25
C ASN A 224 11.37 -5.72 1.19
N THR A 225 11.32 -6.83 0.46
CA THR A 225 12.38 -7.29 -0.45
C THR A 225 12.37 -6.58 -1.82
N GLY A 226 11.31 -5.83 -2.12
CA GLY A 226 11.13 -5.13 -3.38
C GLY A 226 11.64 -3.68 -3.45
N PHE A 227 11.93 -3.03 -2.31
CA PHE A 227 12.22 -1.59 -2.29
C PHE A 227 13.72 -1.28 -2.38
N SER A 228 14.22 -1.12 -3.60
CA SER A 228 15.58 -0.65 -3.87
C SER A 228 15.63 0.88 -4.01
N THR A 229 16.27 1.55 -3.04
CA THR A 229 16.58 2.99 -3.11
C THR A 229 17.82 3.30 -3.95
N SER A 230 18.36 2.31 -4.67
CA SER A 230 19.60 2.43 -5.47
C SER A 230 19.59 3.59 -6.47
N ARG A 231 18.40 4.06 -6.88
CA ARG A 231 18.20 5.27 -7.70
C ARG A 231 17.50 6.39 -6.93
N ALA A 232 18.10 6.83 -5.83
CA ALA A 232 17.53 7.84 -4.93
C ALA A 232 17.04 9.12 -5.64
N ARG A 233 17.78 9.63 -6.65
CA ARG A 233 17.38 10.81 -7.42
C ARG A 233 16.09 10.59 -8.21
N GLU A 234 16.03 9.52 -8.99
CA GLU A 234 14.85 9.19 -9.81
C GLU A 234 13.63 8.88 -8.93
N PHE A 235 13.85 8.16 -7.83
CA PHE A 235 12.80 7.89 -6.85
C PHE A 235 12.21 9.18 -6.28
N ASN A 236 13.05 10.10 -5.78
CA ASN A 236 12.58 11.37 -5.21
C ASN A 236 11.93 12.27 -6.27
N ARG A 237 12.43 12.27 -7.51
CA ARG A 237 11.81 13.00 -8.64
C ARG A 237 10.38 12.53 -8.89
N ARG A 238 10.19 11.21 -9.02
CA ARG A 238 8.85 10.61 -9.20
C ARG A 238 7.94 10.84 -8.00
N LEU A 239 8.50 10.83 -6.78
CA LEU A 239 7.73 11.05 -5.57
C LEU A 239 7.06 12.42 -5.57
N VAL A 240 7.77 13.46 -5.99
CA VAL A 240 7.20 14.81 -6.12
C VAL A 240 6.07 14.84 -7.13
N VAL A 241 6.29 14.31 -8.34
CA VAL A 241 5.29 14.31 -9.42
C VAL A 241 4.03 13.54 -9.01
N ARG A 242 4.18 12.33 -8.45
CA ARG A 242 3.06 11.50 -8.01
C ARG A 242 2.29 12.12 -6.85
N ARG A 243 2.99 12.67 -5.85
CA ARG A 243 2.35 13.34 -4.72
C ARG A 243 1.57 14.58 -5.18
N HIS A 244 2.09 15.32 -6.15
CA HIS A 244 1.36 16.43 -6.76
C HIS A 244 0.13 15.96 -7.53
N TYR A 245 0.26 14.89 -8.31
CA TYR A 245 -0.87 14.30 -9.03
C TYR A 245 -1.98 13.83 -8.07
N THR A 246 -1.65 13.11 -7.00
CA THR A 246 -2.66 12.66 -6.01
C THR A 246 -3.29 13.83 -5.26
N LEU A 247 -2.55 14.90 -5.02
CA LEU A 247 -3.06 16.16 -4.50
C LEU A 247 -4.12 16.76 -5.43
N GLU A 248 -3.80 16.94 -6.71
CA GLU A 248 -4.70 17.53 -7.71
C GLU A 248 -5.95 16.68 -7.94
N LYS A 249 -5.80 15.34 -7.89
CA LYS A 249 -6.86 14.37 -8.08
C LYS A 249 -7.86 14.36 -6.92
N SER A 250 -7.38 14.37 -5.68
CA SER A 250 -8.18 13.97 -4.51
C SER A 250 -8.54 15.12 -3.57
N PHE A 251 -7.99 16.33 -3.75
CA PHE A 251 -8.20 17.46 -2.86
C PHE A 251 -8.91 18.63 -3.56
N SER A 252 -10.04 19.06 -2.99
CA SER A 252 -10.90 20.11 -3.54
C SER A 252 -10.43 21.54 -3.23
N ASP A 253 -9.87 21.80 -2.04
CA ASP A 253 -9.25 23.09 -1.71
C ASP A 253 -7.84 23.20 -2.33
N ARG A 254 -7.80 23.65 -3.58
CA ARG A 254 -6.55 23.72 -4.34
C ARG A 254 -5.55 24.71 -3.72
N ARG A 255 -5.98 25.92 -3.30
CA ARG A 255 -5.04 26.97 -2.90
C ARG A 255 -4.34 26.65 -1.58
N GLY A 256 -5.10 26.23 -0.57
CA GLY A 256 -4.53 25.86 0.74
C GLY A 256 -3.65 24.60 0.64
N ALA A 257 -4.10 23.61 -0.12
CA ALA A 257 -3.39 22.36 -0.33
C ALA A 257 -2.06 22.56 -1.08
N HIS A 258 -2.05 23.34 -2.16
CA HIS A 258 -0.82 23.66 -2.90
C HIS A 258 0.18 24.46 -2.06
N ALA A 259 -0.28 25.48 -1.31
CA ALA A 259 0.62 26.27 -0.45
C ALA A 259 1.30 25.39 0.60
N HIS A 260 0.53 24.51 1.26
CA HIS A 260 1.07 23.55 2.20
C HIS A 260 2.03 22.57 1.52
N TRP A 261 1.68 22.04 0.36
CA TRP A 261 2.53 21.11 -0.39
C TRP A 261 3.88 21.73 -0.74
N TRP A 262 3.91 22.98 -1.24
CA TRP A 262 5.15 23.71 -1.49
C TRP A 262 6.00 23.87 -0.22
N ALA A 263 5.38 24.19 0.92
CA ALA A 263 6.08 24.27 2.20
C ALA A 263 6.67 22.91 2.62
N MET A 264 5.91 21.81 2.47
CA MET A 264 6.38 20.46 2.76
C MET A 264 7.55 20.05 1.87
N MET A 265 7.52 20.42 0.59
CA MET A 265 8.62 20.16 -0.35
C MET A 265 9.87 20.95 0.00
N ALA A 266 9.74 22.24 0.34
CA ALA A 266 10.87 23.03 0.81
C ALA A 266 11.53 22.41 2.06
N ILE A 267 10.72 21.98 3.05
CA ILE A 267 11.24 21.37 4.28
C ILE A 267 11.91 20.03 3.98
N THR A 268 11.35 19.22 3.08
CA THR A 268 11.93 17.93 2.70
C THR A 268 13.26 18.10 1.95
N VAL A 269 13.38 19.11 1.07
CA VAL A 269 14.64 19.45 0.40
C VAL A 269 15.70 19.86 1.42
N VAL A 270 15.37 20.79 2.33
CA VAL A 270 16.28 21.23 3.39
C VAL A 270 16.72 20.05 4.25
N HIS A 271 15.79 19.19 4.66
CA HIS A 271 16.10 17.99 5.43
C HIS A 271 17.10 17.07 4.70
N ARG A 272 16.94 16.85 3.40
CA ARG A 272 17.86 16.00 2.61
C ARG A 272 19.25 16.63 2.52
N VAL A 273 19.35 17.94 2.30
CA VAL A 273 20.62 18.68 2.26
C VAL A 273 21.34 18.61 3.61
N VAL A 274 20.64 18.85 4.72
CA VAL A 274 21.20 18.78 6.08
C VAL A 274 21.75 17.38 6.40
N ASN A 275 21.14 16.32 5.85
CA ASN A 275 21.58 14.94 6.02
C ASN A 275 22.55 14.46 4.92
N ALA A 276 23.10 15.36 4.10
CA ALA A 276 24.02 15.06 2.99
C ALA A 276 23.46 14.06 1.94
N ASP A 277 22.13 13.90 1.84
CA ASP A 277 21.47 13.13 0.79
C ASP A 277 21.30 13.98 -0.48
N TRP A 278 22.42 14.24 -1.15
CA TRP A 278 22.47 15.09 -2.33
C TRP A 278 21.69 14.53 -3.52
N GLN A 279 21.67 13.21 -3.68
CA GLN A 279 20.91 12.56 -4.75
C GLN A 279 19.41 12.69 -4.51
N GLY A 280 18.96 12.48 -3.27
CA GLY A 280 17.57 12.72 -2.89
C GLY A 280 17.16 14.18 -3.07
N ALA A 281 17.99 15.14 -2.62
CA ALA A 281 17.71 16.56 -2.78
C ALA A 281 17.60 16.99 -4.25
N ARG A 282 18.54 16.56 -5.11
CA ARG A 282 18.48 16.80 -6.57
C ARG A 282 17.22 16.20 -7.18
N GLY A 283 16.85 14.99 -6.76
CA GLY A 283 15.63 14.33 -7.23
C GLY A 283 14.38 15.14 -6.91
N LEU A 284 14.25 15.61 -5.67
CA LEU A 284 13.13 16.47 -5.27
C LEU A 284 13.06 17.75 -6.12
N LEU A 285 14.20 18.41 -6.36
CA LEU A 285 14.25 19.62 -7.19
C LEU A 285 13.87 19.34 -8.65
N ASP A 286 14.35 18.24 -9.24
CA ASP A 286 13.95 17.84 -10.60
C ASP A 286 12.43 17.60 -10.69
N GLY A 287 11.86 16.95 -9.68
CA GLY A 287 10.42 16.70 -9.63
C GLY A 287 9.60 17.98 -9.47
N LEU A 288 10.06 18.94 -8.65
CA LEU A 288 9.42 20.25 -8.51
C LEU A 288 9.45 21.02 -9.83
N TRP A 289 10.55 20.90 -10.57
CA TRP A 289 10.69 21.49 -11.90
C TRP A 289 9.75 20.88 -12.93
N ASP A 290 9.58 19.55 -12.92
CA ASP A 290 8.62 18.87 -13.79
C ASP A 290 7.18 19.30 -13.48
N VAL A 291 6.81 19.40 -12.21
CA VAL A 291 5.50 19.93 -11.77
C VAL A 291 5.30 21.37 -12.25
N ALA A 292 6.28 22.25 -12.06
CA ALA A 292 6.20 23.65 -12.51
C ALA A 292 6.03 23.77 -14.03
N ARG A 293 6.59 22.84 -14.80
CA ARG A 293 6.44 22.74 -16.26
C ARG A 293 5.22 21.94 -16.72
N ARG A 294 4.36 21.50 -15.80
CA ARG A 294 3.19 20.64 -16.07
C ARG A 294 3.53 19.37 -16.85
N ARG A 295 4.72 18.81 -16.59
CA ARG A 295 5.05 17.46 -17.06
C ARG A 295 4.33 16.48 -16.15
N THR A 296 3.20 15.97 -16.62
CA THR A 296 2.39 14.99 -15.90
C THR A 296 2.99 13.59 -16.00
N LEU A 297 2.42 12.65 -15.24
CA LEU A 297 2.76 11.22 -15.23
C LEU A 297 2.89 10.62 -16.64
#